data_AF-A0A4Z0PC28-F1
#
_entry.id   AF-A0A4Z0PC28-F1
#
_cell.length_a   1.000
_cell.length_b   1.000
_cell.length_c   1.000
_cell.angle_alpha   90.00
_cell.angle_beta   90.00
_cell.angle_gamma   90.00
#
_symmetry.space_group_name_H-M   'P 1'
#
loop_
_entity.id
_entity.type
_entity.pdbx_description
1 polymer ?
#
loop_
_entity_poly.entity_id
_entity_poly.type
_entity_poly.pdbx_seq_one_letter_code
_entity_poly.pdbx_strand_id
1 'polypeptide(L)'
;MAPSTSARRPLGFHQLTRLTTWKRLSLGGLPALLLYWLAPGAWPLMLRLLAAWATFAVSTLLLTWAIIFIADVGHIRQLATREDPGRVLSFGFVLTAATASLIAVVLLLSSMRQGADPLMVAHVVVSSVSVLTAWLLVHTLFTLRYAHLFYAANDAGKQVGGLLFPGDNPEPDYLDFAYFSFVIGMTAQTADVSIADGGIRRLALLHGLLSFGFNTAVVALTINGLAGLL
;
A
#
# COMPACT_ATOMS: atom_id res chain seq x y z
N MET A 1 -1.43 12.42 -39.41
CA MET A 1 -1.85 11.10 -38.89
C MET A 1 -0.60 10.23 -38.85
N ALA A 2 0.08 10.15 -37.70
CA ALA A 2 1.25 9.30 -37.52
C ALA A 2 0.80 8.01 -36.80
N PRO A 3 1.24 6.81 -37.21
CA PRO A 3 0.85 5.58 -36.54
C PRO A 3 1.52 5.51 -35.17
N SER A 4 0.71 5.40 -34.12
CA SER A 4 1.17 5.13 -32.76
C SER A 4 1.91 3.79 -32.73
N THR A 5 3.22 3.85 -32.50
CA THR A 5 4.06 2.69 -32.26
C THR A 5 3.67 2.05 -30.94
N SER A 6 2.74 1.09 -30.97
CA SER A 6 2.49 0.20 -29.83
C SER A 6 3.74 -0.65 -29.61
N ALA A 7 4.63 -0.18 -28.74
CA ALA A 7 5.76 -0.97 -28.27
C ALA A 7 5.19 -2.22 -27.59
N ARG A 8 5.31 -3.37 -28.26
CA ARG A 8 4.88 -4.67 -27.71
C ARG A 8 5.69 -4.96 -26.45
N ARG A 9 5.09 -4.72 -25.28
CA ARG A 9 5.69 -5.06 -23.99
C ARG A 9 5.83 -6.60 -23.87
N PRO A 10 6.91 -7.11 -23.28
CA PRO A 10 7.20 -8.54 -23.25
C PRO A 10 6.10 -9.37 -22.56
N LEU A 11 5.75 -10.50 -23.18
CA LEU A 11 4.60 -11.38 -22.89
C LEU A 11 4.47 -11.87 -21.43
N GLY A 12 5.57 -11.94 -20.67
CA GLY A 12 5.56 -12.42 -19.28
C GLY A 12 4.85 -11.46 -18.31
N PHE A 13 4.92 -10.15 -18.55
CA PHE A 13 4.38 -9.16 -17.60
C PHE A 13 2.85 -9.05 -17.64
N HIS A 14 2.21 -9.40 -18.77
CA HIS A 14 0.75 -9.46 -18.86
C HIS A 14 0.13 -10.59 -18.00
N GLN A 15 0.92 -11.58 -17.57
CA GLN A 15 0.41 -12.62 -16.67
C GLN A 15 0.29 -12.12 -15.23
N LEU A 16 1.20 -11.24 -14.78
CA LEU A 16 1.17 -10.65 -13.44
C LEU A 16 -0.10 -9.82 -13.22
N THR A 17 -0.56 -9.13 -14.26
CA THR A 17 -1.74 -8.27 -14.19
C THR A 17 -3.05 -9.08 -14.07
N ARG A 18 -3.03 -10.37 -14.43
CA ARG A 18 -4.17 -11.31 -14.33
C ARG A 18 -4.30 -12.00 -12.98
N LEU A 19 -3.32 -11.86 -12.09
CA LEU A 19 -3.38 -12.45 -10.75
C LEU A 19 -4.49 -11.79 -9.91
N THR A 20 -5.32 -12.61 -9.27
CA THR A 20 -6.31 -12.14 -8.27
C THR A 20 -5.62 -11.55 -7.06
N THR A 21 -6.31 -10.69 -6.30
CA THR A 21 -5.70 -9.99 -5.15
C THR A 21 -5.10 -10.98 -4.16
N TRP A 22 -5.80 -12.08 -3.86
CA TRP A 22 -5.29 -13.13 -2.99
C TRP A 22 -4.01 -13.79 -3.50
N LYS A 23 -3.91 -14.10 -4.79
CA LYS A 23 -2.68 -14.72 -5.35
C LYS A 23 -1.48 -13.78 -5.23
N ARG A 24 -1.69 -12.47 -5.38
CA ARG A 24 -0.63 -11.46 -5.19
C ARG A 24 -0.15 -11.43 -3.74
N LEU A 25 -1.09 -11.45 -2.79
CA LEU A 25 -0.75 -11.52 -1.35
C LEU A 25 -0.05 -12.84 -1.00
N SER A 26 -0.50 -13.97 -1.54
CA SER A 26 0.16 -15.27 -1.32
C SER A 26 1.60 -15.28 -1.83
N LEU A 27 1.86 -14.68 -3.00
CA LEU A 27 3.22 -14.52 -3.53
C LEU A 27 4.09 -13.64 -2.63
N GLY A 28 3.54 -12.58 -2.04
CA GLY A 28 4.24 -11.78 -1.03
C GLY A 28 4.48 -12.55 0.28
N GLY A 29 3.61 -13.50 0.63
CA GLY A 29 3.70 -14.31 1.85
C GLY A 29 4.81 -15.36 1.83
N LEU A 30 5.17 -15.90 0.66
CA LEU A 30 6.19 -16.94 0.54
C LEU A 30 7.58 -16.46 1.04
N PRO A 31 8.12 -15.32 0.60
CA PRO A 31 9.36 -14.77 1.15
C PRO A 31 9.30 -14.49 2.66
N ALA A 32 8.15 -14.04 3.17
CA ALA A 32 7.96 -13.75 4.58
C ALA A 32 8.01 -15.01 5.45
N LEU A 33 7.36 -16.09 5.00
CA LEU A 33 7.41 -17.39 5.66
C LEU A 33 8.83 -17.95 5.65
N LEU A 34 9.53 -17.87 4.50
CA LEU A 34 10.92 -18.30 4.39
C LEU A 34 11.82 -17.52 5.35
N LEU A 35 11.68 -16.19 5.43
CA LEU A 35 12.44 -15.38 6.38
C LEU A 35 12.14 -15.79 7.82
N TYR A 36 10.87 -15.97 8.17
CA TYR A 36 10.50 -16.37 9.53
C TYR A 36 11.15 -17.70 9.95
N TRP A 37 11.15 -18.69 9.05
CA TRP A 37 11.72 -20.01 9.30
C TRP A 37 13.25 -20.03 9.29
N LEU A 38 13.89 -19.22 8.45
CA LEU A 38 15.36 -19.13 8.34
C LEU A 38 15.98 -18.14 9.34
N ALA A 39 15.18 -17.28 9.96
CA ALA A 39 15.66 -16.32 10.95
C ALA A 39 16.33 -17.05 12.14
N PRO A 40 17.47 -16.54 12.64
CA PRO A 40 18.17 -17.16 13.76
C PRO A 40 17.24 -17.38 14.97
N GLY A 41 17.31 -18.56 15.57
CA GLY A 41 16.50 -18.88 16.77
C GLY A 41 16.79 -17.96 17.97
N ALA A 42 17.94 -17.29 17.97
CA ALA A 42 18.31 -16.30 18.98
C ALA A 42 17.56 -14.96 18.86
N TRP A 43 16.88 -14.70 17.73
CA TRP A 43 16.10 -13.48 17.58
C TRP A 43 14.84 -13.52 18.45
N PRO A 44 14.52 -12.44 19.19
CA PRO A 44 13.25 -12.31 19.89
C PRO A 44 12.07 -12.54 18.93
N LEU A 45 11.00 -13.16 19.44
CA LEU A 45 9.81 -13.47 18.64
C LEU A 45 9.27 -12.24 17.91
N MET A 46 9.22 -11.09 18.59
CA MET A 46 8.73 -9.83 18.02
C MET A 46 9.58 -9.36 16.83
N LEU A 47 10.92 -9.46 16.93
CA LEU A 47 11.82 -9.12 15.83
C LEU A 47 11.61 -10.04 14.62
N ARG A 48 11.45 -11.36 14.85
CA ARG A 48 11.17 -12.33 13.77
C ARG A 48 9.85 -12.07 13.07
N LEU A 49 8.79 -11.79 13.84
CA LEU A 49 7.47 -11.46 13.29
C LEU A 49 7.51 -10.16 12.49
N LEU A 50 8.17 -9.13 13.01
CA LEU A 50 8.26 -7.83 12.34
C LEU A 50 9.13 -7.89 11.08
N ALA A 51 10.21 -8.67 11.09
CA ALA A 51 11.03 -8.92 9.90
C ALA A 51 10.28 -9.70 8.82
N ALA A 52 9.45 -10.68 9.22
CA ALA A 52 8.58 -11.40 8.29
C ALA A 52 7.52 -10.46 7.71
N TRP A 53 6.90 -9.61 8.53
CA TRP A 53 5.98 -8.57 8.08
C TRP A 53 6.64 -7.61 7.08
N ALA A 54 7.82 -7.07 7.40
CA ALA A 54 8.55 -6.19 6.50
C ALA A 54 8.81 -6.85 5.14
N THR A 55 9.18 -8.13 5.14
CA THR A 55 9.44 -8.89 3.92
C THR A 55 8.18 -9.12 3.10
N PHE A 56 7.06 -9.43 3.76
CA PHE A 56 5.74 -9.51 3.13
C PHE A 56 5.35 -8.18 2.48
N ALA A 57 5.49 -7.09 3.22
CA ALA A 57 5.11 -5.76 2.77
C ALA A 57 5.97 -5.30 1.58
N VAL A 58 7.29 -5.48 1.64
CA VAL A 58 8.22 -5.17 0.53
C VAL A 58 7.87 -6.00 -0.71
N SER A 59 7.71 -7.32 -0.56
CA SER A 59 7.41 -8.20 -1.69
C SER A 59 6.09 -7.84 -2.37
N THR A 60 5.07 -7.54 -1.55
CA THR A 60 3.75 -7.12 -2.03
C THR A 60 3.80 -5.76 -2.72
N LEU A 61 4.55 -4.80 -2.17
CA LEU A 61 4.77 -3.50 -2.77
C LEU A 61 5.45 -3.61 -4.12
N LEU A 62 6.56 -4.34 -4.21
CA LEU A 62 7.31 -4.52 -5.46
C LEU A 62 6.42 -5.14 -6.55
N LEU A 63 5.68 -6.20 -6.21
CA LEU A 63 4.75 -6.83 -7.15
C LEU A 63 3.64 -5.87 -7.59
N THR A 64 3.07 -5.11 -6.65
CA THR A 64 1.97 -4.20 -6.94
C THR A 64 2.41 -3.01 -7.78
N TRP A 65 3.57 -2.43 -7.48
CA TRP A 65 4.13 -1.32 -8.24
C TRP A 65 4.61 -1.74 -9.63
N ALA A 66 5.15 -2.96 -9.77
CA ALA A 66 5.40 -3.53 -11.10
C ALA A 66 4.12 -3.60 -11.94
N ILE A 67 2.98 -3.96 -11.33
CA ILE A 67 1.68 -3.98 -12.02
C ILE A 67 1.19 -2.56 -12.34
N ILE A 68 1.36 -1.61 -11.42
CA ILE A 68 0.99 -0.19 -11.63
C ILE A 68 1.71 0.39 -12.85
N PHE A 69 3.02 0.16 -13.00
CA PHE A 69 3.79 0.69 -14.13
C PHE A 69 3.49 0.00 -15.47
N ILE A 70 2.99 -1.24 -15.44
CA ILE A 70 2.84 -2.05 -16.65
C ILE A 70 1.41 -2.07 -17.18
N ALA A 71 0.40 -1.94 -16.31
CA ALA A 71 -1.00 -1.98 -16.69
C ALA A 71 -1.38 -0.80 -17.58
N ASP A 72 -2.01 -1.09 -18.71
CA ASP A 72 -2.71 -0.08 -19.53
C ASP A 72 -4.13 0.17 -18.99
N VAL A 73 -4.74 1.29 -19.40
CA VAL A 73 -6.09 1.68 -18.96
C VAL A 73 -7.15 0.62 -19.29
N GLY A 74 -7.02 -0.08 -20.43
CA GLY A 74 -7.91 -1.16 -20.81
C GLY A 74 -7.88 -2.31 -19.79
N HIS A 75 -6.68 -2.67 -19.33
CA HIS A 75 -6.48 -3.66 -18.27
C HIS A 75 -7.02 -3.17 -16.92
N ILE A 76 -6.82 -1.90 -16.57
CA ILE A 76 -7.38 -1.31 -15.33
C ILE A 76 -8.91 -1.44 -15.32
N ARG A 77 -9.57 -1.06 -16.43
CA ARG A 77 -11.02 -1.19 -16.60
C ARG A 77 -11.48 -2.63 -16.46
N GLN A 78 -10.85 -3.56 -17.18
CA GLN A 78 -11.19 -4.99 -17.10
C GLN A 78 -11.02 -5.55 -15.68
N LEU A 79 -10.00 -5.11 -14.95
CA LEU A 79 -9.78 -5.55 -13.58
C LEU A 79 -10.73 -4.86 -12.59
N ALA A 80 -11.21 -3.66 -12.90
CA ALA A 80 -12.15 -2.93 -12.08
C ALA A 80 -13.59 -3.48 -12.19
N THR A 81 -13.99 -4.01 -13.35
CA THR A 81 -15.32 -4.60 -13.55
C THR A 81 -15.43 -6.04 -13.04
N ARG A 82 -14.30 -6.72 -12.82
CA ARG A 82 -14.28 -8.03 -12.18
C ARG A 82 -14.61 -7.92 -10.70
N GLU A 83 -15.76 -8.48 -10.32
CA GLU A 83 -16.06 -8.75 -8.93
C GLU A 83 -15.01 -9.70 -8.34
N ASP A 84 -14.24 -9.19 -7.38
CA ASP A 84 -13.32 -9.97 -6.57
C ASP A 84 -13.71 -9.74 -5.11
N PRO A 85 -14.56 -10.61 -4.53
CA PRO A 85 -14.96 -10.53 -3.12
C PRO A 85 -13.75 -10.48 -2.18
N GLY A 86 -12.64 -11.08 -2.63
CA GLY A 86 -11.37 -11.06 -1.93
C GLY A 86 -10.72 -9.68 -1.81
N ARG A 87 -11.06 -8.73 -2.68
CA ARG A 87 -10.44 -7.39 -2.72
C ARG A 87 -10.77 -6.57 -1.48
N VAL A 88 -12.02 -6.57 -1.05
CA VAL A 88 -12.45 -5.81 0.14
C VAL A 88 -11.89 -6.45 1.41
N LEU A 89 -11.92 -7.80 1.49
CA LEU A 89 -11.32 -8.54 2.60
C LEU A 89 -9.81 -8.31 2.68
N SER A 90 -9.11 -8.41 1.55
CA SER A 90 -7.66 -8.13 1.45
C SER A 90 -7.33 -6.70 1.84
N PHE A 91 -8.14 -5.73 1.40
CA PHE A 91 -7.98 -4.33 1.76
C PHE A 91 -8.10 -4.13 3.28
N GLY A 92 -9.17 -4.65 3.90
CA GLY A 92 -9.37 -4.58 5.35
C GLY A 92 -8.28 -5.31 6.15
N PHE A 93 -7.88 -6.50 5.70
CA PHE A 93 -6.81 -7.29 6.32
C PHE A 93 -5.48 -6.54 6.31
N VAL A 94 -5.05 -6.05 5.14
CA VAL A 94 -3.76 -5.36 5.03
C VAL A 94 -3.78 -4.03 5.79
N LEU A 95 -4.89 -3.31 5.77
CA LEU A 95 -5.01 -2.08 6.54
C LEU A 95 -4.89 -2.35 8.05
N THR A 96 -5.59 -3.39 8.54
CA THR A 96 -5.52 -3.81 9.95
C THR A 96 -4.11 -4.27 10.31
N ALA A 97 -3.47 -5.06 9.45
CA ALA A 97 -2.11 -5.53 9.67
C ALA A 97 -1.09 -4.39 9.67
N ALA A 98 -1.25 -3.38 8.80
CA ALA A 98 -0.43 -2.18 8.79
C ALA A 98 -0.56 -1.39 10.08
N THR A 99 -1.78 -1.18 10.58
CA THR A 99 -2.00 -0.52 11.88
C THR A 99 -1.44 -1.34 13.05
N ALA A 100 -1.63 -2.66 13.05
CA ALA A 100 -1.06 -3.55 14.07
C ALA A 100 0.48 -3.51 14.06
N SER A 101 1.10 -3.40 12.88
CA SER A 101 2.56 -3.28 12.76
C SER A 101 3.11 -2.01 13.41
N LEU A 102 2.38 -0.90 13.35
CA LEU A 102 2.76 0.34 14.06
C LEU A 102 2.78 0.12 15.58
N ILE A 103 1.76 -0.54 16.12
CA ILE A 103 1.70 -0.87 17.56
C ILE A 103 2.87 -1.79 17.93
N ALA A 104 3.14 -2.80 17.11
CA ALA A 104 4.27 -3.71 17.33
C ALA A 104 5.61 -2.98 17.33
N VAL A 105 5.80 -1.98 16.46
CA VAL A 105 7.00 -1.12 16.45
C VAL A 105 7.10 -0.30 17.75
N VAL A 106 6.02 0.31 18.22
CA VAL A 106 6.01 1.04 19.51
C VAL A 106 6.48 0.13 20.64
N LEU A 107 5.89 -1.07 20.73
CA LEU A 107 6.22 -2.05 21.77
C LEU A 107 7.67 -2.52 21.66
N LEU A 108 8.14 -2.84 20.46
CA LEU A 108 9.51 -3.29 20.22
C LEU A 108 10.52 -2.21 20.61
N LEU A 109 10.33 -0.97 20.17
CA LEU A 109 11.22 0.14 20.52
C LEU A 109 11.20 0.46 22.02
N SER A 110 10.04 0.37 22.67
CA SER A 110 9.94 0.60 24.13
C SER A 110 10.68 -0.44 24.97
N SER A 111 10.75 -1.69 24.48
CA SER A 111 11.44 -2.79 25.16
C SER A 111 12.97 -2.67 25.14
N MET A 112 13.53 -1.88 24.21
CA MET A 112 14.98 -1.69 24.08
C MET A 112 15.60 -0.75 25.11
N ARG A 113 14.79 -0.04 25.91
CA ARG A 113 15.30 0.93 26.91
C ARG A 113 16.03 0.27 28.10
N GLN A 114 16.23 -1.05 28.09
CA GLN A 114 16.84 -1.82 29.18
C GLN A 114 18.15 -2.49 28.73
N GLY A 115 19.27 -1.77 28.84
CA GLY A 115 20.63 -2.32 28.71
C GLY A 115 21.23 -2.30 27.29
N ALA A 116 22.47 -2.78 27.16
CA ALA A 116 23.18 -2.89 25.89
C ALA A 116 22.65 -4.10 25.10
N ASP A 117 21.69 -3.87 24.20
CA ASP A 117 21.14 -4.89 23.30
C ASP A 117 22.03 -5.07 22.05
N PRO A 118 22.67 -6.25 21.86
CA PRO A 118 23.48 -6.53 20.66
C PRO A 118 22.68 -6.46 19.35
N LEU A 119 21.35 -6.57 19.40
CA LEU A 119 20.45 -6.52 18.24
C LEU A 119 19.85 -5.13 18.00
N MET A 120 20.26 -4.10 18.74
CA MET A 120 19.69 -2.74 18.65
C MET A 120 19.60 -2.23 17.21
N VAL A 121 20.66 -2.41 16.41
CA VAL A 121 20.68 -2.00 14.99
C VAL A 121 19.61 -2.74 14.18
N ALA A 122 19.46 -4.05 14.39
CA ALA A 122 18.45 -4.85 13.71
C ALA A 122 17.03 -4.41 14.08
N HIS A 123 16.76 -4.17 15.37
CA HIS A 123 15.48 -3.66 15.84
C HIS A 123 15.12 -2.32 15.19
N VAL A 124 16.05 -1.37 15.14
CA VAL A 124 15.84 -0.05 14.53
C VAL A 124 15.60 -0.16 13.03
N VAL A 125 16.42 -0.93 12.31
CA VAL A 125 16.28 -1.11 10.85
C VAL A 125 14.97 -1.80 10.51
N VAL A 126 14.65 -2.94 11.14
CA VAL A 126 13.42 -3.69 10.86
C VAL A 126 12.18 -2.87 11.20
N SER A 127 12.21 -2.11 12.31
CA SER A 127 11.13 -1.20 12.66
C SER A 127 10.94 -0.11 11.63
N SER A 128 12.03 0.56 11.22
CA SER A 128 11.97 1.66 10.25
C SER A 128 11.44 1.19 8.90
N VAL A 129 11.92 0.04 8.41
CA VAL A 129 11.43 -0.59 7.17
C VAL A 129 9.96 -0.98 7.31
N SER A 130 9.55 -1.54 8.44
CA SER A 130 8.16 -1.94 8.68
C SER A 130 7.20 -0.75 8.66
N VAL A 131 7.57 0.34 9.32
CA VAL A 131 6.79 1.59 9.32
C VAL A 131 6.68 2.17 7.91
N LEU A 132 7.80 2.31 7.20
CA LEU A 132 7.83 2.87 5.86
C LEU A 132 7.01 2.03 4.88
N THR A 133 7.20 0.71 4.91
CA THR A 133 6.49 -0.20 4.00
C THR A 133 5.01 -0.30 4.33
N ALA A 134 4.62 -0.26 5.61
CA ALA A 134 3.21 -0.17 6.00
C ALA A 134 2.55 1.12 5.48
N TRP A 135 3.22 2.27 5.58
CA TRP A 135 2.74 3.55 5.04
C TRP A 135 2.53 3.47 3.52
N LEU A 136 3.56 3.02 2.79
CA LEU A 136 3.50 2.84 1.34
C LEU A 136 2.38 1.89 0.92
N LEU A 137 2.20 0.78 1.64
CA LEU A 137 1.22 -0.26 1.33
C LEU A 137 -0.21 0.26 1.50
N VAL A 138 -0.48 1.03 2.57
CA VAL A 138 -1.78 1.67 2.80
C VAL A 138 -2.14 2.58 1.62
N HIS A 139 -1.27 3.50 1.22
CA HIS A 139 -1.55 4.42 0.11
C HIS A 139 -1.62 3.69 -1.23
N THR A 140 -0.81 2.67 -1.46
CA THR A 140 -0.89 1.82 -2.65
C THR A 140 -2.23 1.08 -2.72
N LEU A 141 -2.78 0.61 -1.59
CA LEU A 141 -4.10 -0.03 -1.57
C LEU A 141 -5.24 0.96 -1.85
N PHE A 142 -5.14 2.17 -1.30
CA PHE A 142 -6.09 3.24 -1.63
C PHE A 142 -6.02 3.61 -3.12
N THR A 143 -4.84 3.66 -3.73
CA THR A 143 -4.67 3.84 -5.19
C THR A 143 -5.50 2.83 -5.98
N LEU A 144 -5.34 1.54 -5.68
CA LEU A 144 -6.08 0.48 -6.37
C LEU A 144 -7.60 0.55 -6.09
N ARG A 145 -7.98 0.98 -4.88
CA ARG A 145 -9.39 1.13 -4.49
C ARG A 145 -10.05 2.30 -5.25
N TYR A 146 -9.37 3.44 -5.36
CA TYR A 146 -9.88 4.58 -6.14
C TYR A 146 -10.00 4.24 -7.61
N ALA A 147 -8.99 3.60 -8.21
CA ALA A 147 -9.05 3.12 -9.59
C ALA A 147 -10.26 2.19 -9.83
N HIS A 148 -10.47 1.24 -8.91
CA HIS A 148 -11.60 0.33 -8.99
C HIS A 148 -12.95 1.07 -8.89
N LEU A 149 -13.12 1.98 -7.93
CA LEU A 149 -14.37 2.75 -7.78
C LEU A 149 -14.64 3.65 -8.99
N PHE A 150 -13.60 4.28 -9.53
CA PHE A 150 -13.69 5.14 -10.70
C PHE A 150 -14.19 4.37 -11.93
N TYR A 151 -13.63 3.18 -12.19
CA TYR A 151 -13.95 2.40 -13.38
C TYR A 151 -15.13 1.45 -13.21
N ALA A 152 -15.46 0.99 -12.00
CA ALA A 152 -16.62 0.12 -11.75
C ALA A 152 -17.98 0.84 -11.91
N ALA A 153 -18.00 2.18 -11.78
CA ALA A 153 -19.23 2.97 -11.96
C ALA A 153 -19.81 2.89 -13.38
N ASN A 154 -18.97 2.53 -14.38
CA ASN A 154 -19.32 2.54 -15.80
C ASN A 154 -20.32 1.46 -16.20
N ASP A 155 -20.35 0.31 -15.51
CA ASP A 155 -21.26 -0.81 -15.83
C ASP A 155 -22.67 -0.63 -15.25
N ALA A 156 -22.85 0.26 -14.27
CA ALA A 156 -24.14 0.49 -13.61
C ALA A 156 -25.01 1.56 -14.29
N GLY A 157 -24.67 1.99 -15.51
CA GLY A 157 -25.33 3.10 -16.20
C GLY A 157 -25.12 4.47 -15.55
N LYS A 158 -24.19 4.58 -14.59
CA LYS A 158 -23.74 5.85 -14.02
C LYS A 158 -22.62 6.40 -14.90
N GLN A 159 -22.50 7.72 -15.00
CA GLN A 159 -21.34 8.33 -15.65
C GLN A 159 -20.05 7.81 -15.01
N VAL A 160 -19.05 7.48 -15.84
CA VAL A 160 -17.67 7.19 -15.40
C VAL A 160 -17.26 8.21 -14.34
N GLY A 161 -16.66 7.74 -13.26
CA GLY A 161 -15.89 8.61 -12.38
C GLY A 161 -16.46 8.81 -11.00
N GLY A 162 -16.30 10.04 -10.49
CA GLY A 162 -16.37 10.38 -9.07
C GLY A 162 -15.09 11.04 -8.55
N LEU A 163 -13.99 10.92 -9.30
CA LEU A 163 -12.81 11.77 -9.23
C LEU A 163 -12.70 12.56 -10.55
N LEU A 164 -12.40 13.84 -10.46
CA LEU A 164 -12.24 14.74 -11.59
C LEU A 164 -10.77 15.15 -11.66
N PHE A 165 -10.03 14.52 -12.58
CA PHE A 165 -8.62 14.83 -12.79
C PHE A 165 -8.47 16.09 -13.66
N PRO A 166 -7.45 16.93 -13.40
CA PRO A 166 -7.17 18.11 -14.22
C PRO A 166 -6.95 17.76 -15.70
N GLY A 167 -7.23 18.73 -16.57
CA GLY A 167 -7.02 18.57 -18.02
C GLY A 167 -8.06 17.69 -18.71
N ASP A 168 -9.22 17.47 -18.08
CA ASP A 168 -10.32 16.65 -18.60
C ASP A 168 -9.89 15.24 -19.01
N ASN A 169 -8.93 14.64 -18.30
CA ASN A 169 -8.43 13.30 -18.59
C ASN A 169 -9.55 12.26 -18.37
N PRO A 170 -10.12 11.67 -19.45
CA PRO A 170 -11.23 10.73 -19.33
C PRO A 170 -10.76 9.30 -18.99
N GLU A 171 -9.45 9.06 -19.03
CA GLU A 171 -8.83 7.74 -18.93
C GLU A 171 -7.64 7.74 -17.95
N PRO A 172 -7.83 8.14 -16.67
CA PRO A 172 -6.75 8.19 -15.71
C PRO A 172 -6.12 6.81 -15.47
N ASP A 173 -4.80 6.75 -15.43
CA ASP A 173 -4.06 5.52 -15.18
C ASP A 173 -3.80 5.31 -13.67
N TYR A 174 -3.09 4.23 -13.30
CA TYR A 174 -2.80 3.98 -11.89
C TYR A 174 -1.91 5.05 -11.24
N LEU A 175 -1.07 5.76 -12.01
CA LEU A 175 -0.23 6.83 -11.48
C LEU A 175 -1.05 8.07 -11.15
N ASP A 176 -2.10 8.36 -11.92
CA ASP A 176 -3.07 9.42 -11.57
C ASP A 176 -3.75 9.11 -10.22
N PHE A 177 -4.23 7.87 -10.03
CA PHE A 177 -4.79 7.45 -8.74
C PHE A 177 -3.74 7.39 -7.63
N ALA A 178 -2.49 7.06 -7.94
CA ALA A 178 -1.39 7.06 -6.98
C ALA A 178 -1.09 8.47 -6.52
N TYR A 179 -1.03 9.42 -7.45
CA TYR A 179 -0.88 10.84 -7.14
C TYR A 179 -1.99 11.29 -6.17
N PHE A 180 -3.26 11.04 -6.49
CA PHE A 180 -4.37 11.37 -5.59
C PHE A 180 -4.24 10.72 -4.20
N SER A 181 -3.95 9.42 -4.16
CA SER A 181 -3.85 8.64 -2.92
C SER A 181 -2.69 9.12 -2.03
N PHE A 182 -1.51 9.29 -2.61
CA PHE A 182 -0.32 9.67 -1.87
C PHE A 182 -0.35 11.13 -1.44
N VAL A 183 -0.97 12.04 -2.20
CA VAL A 183 -1.18 13.43 -1.76
C VAL A 183 -2.03 13.48 -0.49
N ILE A 184 -3.12 12.71 -0.42
CA ILE A 184 -3.92 12.57 0.81
C ILE A 184 -3.04 12.06 1.97
N GLY A 185 -2.18 11.06 1.69
CA GLY A 185 -1.26 10.49 2.67
C GLY A 185 -0.20 11.45 3.21
N MET A 186 0.44 12.20 2.32
CA MET A 186 1.59 13.06 2.64
C MET A 186 1.18 14.38 3.26
N THR A 187 0.15 15.04 2.73
CA THR A 187 -0.14 16.45 3.06
C THR A 187 -1.56 16.70 3.58
N ALA A 188 -2.43 15.68 3.62
CA ALA A 188 -3.84 15.81 3.99
C ALA A 188 -4.62 16.86 3.18
N GLN A 189 -4.03 17.39 2.10
CA GLN A 189 -4.64 18.40 1.23
C GLN A 189 -5.23 17.72 0.00
N THR A 190 -6.27 18.33 -0.59
CA THR A 190 -6.83 17.83 -1.85
C THR A 190 -5.79 18.07 -2.94
N ALA A 191 -5.40 17.00 -3.64
CA ALA A 191 -4.82 17.13 -4.97
C ALA A 191 -5.69 18.08 -5.82
N ASP A 192 -5.16 18.56 -6.94
CA ASP A 192 -5.95 19.25 -7.98
C ASP A 192 -7.07 18.38 -8.59
N VAL A 193 -7.24 17.16 -8.08
CA VAL A 193 -8.33 16.22 -8.30
C VAL A 193 -9.53 16.50 -7.38
N SER A 194 -10.68 16.83 -7.98
CA SER A 194 -11.93 17.07 -7.24
C SER A 194 -12.76 15.79 -7.06
N ILE A 195 -13.51 15.67 -5.96
CA ILE A 195 -14.33 14.47 -5.67
C ILE A 195 -15.82 14.73 -5.90
N ALA A 196 -16.35 14.26 -7.03
CA ALA A 196 -17.77 14.41 -7.39
C ALA A 196 -18.68 13.42 -6.66
N ASP A 197 -18.21 12.18 -6.41
CA ASP A 197 -19.04 11.12 -5.82
C ASP A 197 -19.05 11.14 -4.27
N GLY A 198 -20.23 10.96 -3.68
CA GLY A 198 -20.41 10.97 -2.23
C GLY A 198 -19.80 9.75 -1.52
N GLY A 199 -19.78 8.59 -2.17
CA GLY A 199 -19.12 7.39 -1.65
C GLY A 199 -17.60 7.54 -1.63
N ILE A 200 -17.02 8.08 -2.70
CA ILE A 200 -15.59 8.39 -2.77
C ILE A 200 -15.21 9.45 -1.73
N ARG A 201 -16.05 10.47 -1.47
CA ARG A 201 -15.79 11.44 -0.39
C ARG A 201 -15.69 10.78 0.99
N ARG A 202 -16.59 9.83 1.31
CA ARG A 202 -16.53 9.08 2.59
C ARG A 202 -15.27 8.22 2.67
N LEU A 203 -14.85 7.60 1.56
CA LEU A 203 -13.60 6.85 1.50
C LEU A 203 -12.38 7.75 1.68
N ALA A 204 -12.36 8.94 1.06
CA ALA A 204 -11.30 9.93 1.21
C ALA A 204 -11.22 10.47 2.65
N LEU A 205 -12.35 10.65 3.33
CA LEU A 205 -12.38 10.98 4.75
C LEU A 205 -11.70 9.87 5.60
N LEU A 206 -12.08 8.61 5.38
CA LEU A 206 -11.45 7.48 6.07
C LEU A 206 -9.95 7.43 5.79
N HIS A 207 -9.55 7.60 4.53
CA HIS A 207 -8.15 7.63 4.11
C HIS A 207 -7.40 8.75 4.84
N GLY A 208 -7.91 9.98 4.83
CA GLY A 208 -7.30 11.12 5.52
C GLY A 208 -7.17 10.91 7.03
N LEU A 209 -8.18 10.35 7.70
CA LEU A 209 -8.12 10.04 9.14
C LEU A 209 -7.03 8.99 9.44
N LEU A 210 -6.93 7.95 8.62
CA LEU A 210 -5.90 6.92 8.75
C LEU A 210 -4.50 7.50 8.50
N SER A 211 -4.34 8.30 7.45
CA SER A 211 -3.09 8.99 7.12
C SER A 211 -2.64 9.90 8.25
N PHE A 212 -3.56 10.69 8.83
CA PHE A 212 -3.27 11.55 9.97
C PHE A 212 -2.77 10.73 11.16
N GLY A 213 -3.50 9.68 11.55
CA GLY A 213 -3.09 8.79 12.65
C GLY A 213 -1.73 8.13 12.40
N PHE A 214 -1.47 7.69 11.17
CA PHE A 214 -0.18 7.10 10.79
C PHE A 214 0.94 8.13 10.92
N ASN A 215 0.78 9.33 10.35
CA ASN A 215 1.79 10.39 10.42
C ASN A 215 2.07 10.82 11.87
N THR A 216 1.03 10.94 12.71
CA THR A 216 1.19 11.21 14.14
C THR A 216 1.97 10.09 14.84
N ALA A 217 1.65 8.83 14.56
CA ALA A 217 2.36 7.69 15.13
C ALA A 217 3.84 7.66 14.73
N VAL A 218 4.16 7.94 13.46
CA VAL A 218 5.55 8.01 12.96
C VAL A 218 6.34 9.10 13.67
N VAL A 219 5.76 10.30 13.82
CA VAL A 219 6.39 11.40 14.55
C VAL A 219 6.62 11.02 16.02
N ALA A 220 5.61 10.46 16.69
CA ALA A 220 5.72 10.03 18.07
C ALA A 220 6.79 8.93 18.26
N LEU A 221 6.83 7.93 17.37
CA LEU A 221 7.84 6.88 17.34
C LEU A 221 9.24 7.43 17.16
N THR A 222 9.41 8.39 16.25
CA THR A 222 10.70 9.03 15.96
C THR A 222 11.20 9.79 17.19
N ILE A 223 10.34 10.59 17.82
CA ILE A 223 10.68 11.34 19.05
C ILE A 223 11.01 10.39 20.19
N ASN A 224 10.15 9.40 20.46
CA ASN A 224 10.35 8.44 21.55
C ASN A 224 11.56 7.54 21.34
N GLY A 225 11.89 7.21 20.09
CA GLY A 225 13.07 6.43 19.72
C GLY A 225 14.35 7.24 19.93
N LEU A 226 14.41 8.48 19.43
CA LEU A 226 15.56 9.37 19.63
C LEU A 226 15.81 9.68 21.10
N ALA A 227 14.75 9.93 21.88
CA ALA A 227 14.86 10.17 23.32
C ALA A 227 15.32 8.94 24.12
N GLY A 228 15.26 7.74 23.55
CA GLY A 228 15.82 6.53 24.17
C GLY A 228 17.27 6.25 23.78
N LEU A 229 17.80 6.96 22.77
CA LEU A 229 19.18 6.84 22.29
C LEU A 229 20.11 7.93 22.85
N LEU A 230 19.55 9.06 23.30
CA LEU A 230 20.22 10.15 24.00
C LEU A 230 20.17 9.92 25.52
#